data_AF-A0A9W9TFR8-F1
#
_entry.id   AF-A0A9W9TFR8-F1
#
_cell.length_a   1.000
_cell.length_b   1.000
_cell.length_c   1.000
_cell.angle_alpha   90.00
_cell.angle_beta   90.00
_cell.angle_gamma   90.00
#
_symmetry.space_group_name_H-M   'P 1'
#
loop_
_entity.id
_entity.type
_entity.pdbx_description
1 polymer ?
#
loop_
_entity_poly.entity_id
_entity_poly.type
_entity_poly.pdbx_seq_one_letter_code
_entity_poly.pdbx_strand_id
1 'polypeptide(L)'
;MGTPMRLIQRSHGQWNRSKRNKWSRNVTTVANPHKLFLDPSPLELLQATLLGSVTSKTKCQTDADRNRQILDLIEPQWQGGYLPPPLWHALKGVSSTGFKEAEGRLKSITTISSLKDVTERLVIDVDGARSLQSQLPGIISRCRGQHSSAELLSVFGDIIVRLQRLKLPINSDTYGLGMELAAENLSSVAFHRFFTGFIRSPKGIQISHLHNVIQILYETVRQELFESPHYDTTHILAEITGEYDAFSENGNIRLHDFLYSKLGGSQDDFHADLATWTNYLCLLSILQSREPLISSWKAFMKSFRSETSSNLHSMYSVVLALSRVGRSETAAKFLEDISIRNGDSLPSLTEFPHVREILNDSVLCQVLVDIVGNHEYEALLELAVGDIERRLGLQWVTAQQSEIGAHSSITPGSLWTSFEHQPLFTIDGDCAGYDNPSRLFSELEVSGCSRSPDQLGQIAELLHEHDGSGFEVTSHNHSTGGIPRFKWCPQHSPIEFSHSQLPVSSDRTGKWTPTSLGLIWARPLINGIVQERGKSFHFMQLGSLDMQYNPNERWQPSGYIVVWDRQFGHMNALFVGTDHGVIDRGPMPSNAPFGTILRIRLPHIPDSEHWSSADHFHLDLDPSLDLYSR
;
A
#
# COMPACT_ATOMS: atom_id res chain seq x y z
N MET A 1 15.46 -5.94 64.04
CA MET A 1 16.44 -6.94 63.56
C MET A 1 16.62 -6.75 62.07
N GLY A 2 17.86 -6.60 61.59
CA GLY A 2 18.22 -6.74 60.18
C GLY A 2 18.21 -5.46 59.34
N THR A 3 19.28 -4.68 59.49
CA THR A 3 19.77 -3.49 58.78
C THR A 3 19.58 -3.43 57.23
N PRO A 4 19.28 -2.24 56.65
CA PRO A 4 19.47 -1.95 55.22
C PRO A 4 20.74 -1.13 54.96
N MET A 5 21.51 -1.48 53.93
CA MET A 5 22.79 -0.81 53.58
C MET A 5 22.67 0.10 52.33
N ARG A 6 22.72 1.39 52.65
CA ARG A 6 23.05 2.62 51.90
C ARG A 6 23.50 2.57 50.42
N LEU A 7 22.74 3.31 49.61
CA LEU A 7 23.23 4.09 48.46
C LEU A 7 24.12 5.25 48.92
N ILE A 8 25.26 5.47 48.25
CA ILE A 8 26.09 6.68 48.39
C ILE A 8 25.97 7.52 47.11
N GLN A 9 25.41 8.72 47.31
CA GLN A 9 25.36 9.86 46.40
C GLN A 9 26.75 10.34 45.99
N ARG A 10 26.92 10.65 44.70
CA ARG A 10 28.05 11.44 44.17
C ARG A 10 27.74 12.93 44.35
N SER A 11 28.56 13.64 45.11
CA SER A 11 28.53 15.09 45.24
C SER A 11 29.47 15.75 44.22
N HIS A 12 28.96 16.82 43.60
CA HIS A 12 29.70 17.74 42.76
C HIS A 12 30.70 18.56 43.59
N GLY A 13 31.96 18.60 43.14
CA GLY A 13 33.01 19.48 43.66
C GLY A 13 33.54 20.40 42.57
N GLN A 14 33.32 21.70 42.77
CA GLN A 14 33.61 22.80 41.85
C GLN A 14 35.09 22.97 41.52
N TRP A 15 35.32 23.45 40.30
CA TRP A 15 36.57 24.01 39.82
C TRP A 15 36.99 25.26 40.60
N ASN A 16 38.24 25.31 41.04
CA ASN A 16 38.85 26.55 41.51
C ASN A 16 40.17 26.83 40.78
N ARG A 17 40.22 27.98 40.12
CA ARG A 17 41.40 28.57 39.48
C ARG A 17 42.30 29.18 40.54
N SER A 18 43.60 28.89 40.54
CA SER A 18 44.60 29.80 41.10
C SER A 18 46.05 29.46 40.71
N LYS A 19 46.62 30.35 39.88
CA LYS A 19 47.97 30.95 39.90
C LYS A 19 49.24 30.10 39.67
N ARG A 20 49.90 30.50 38.56
CA ARG A 20 51.34 30.64 38.29
C ARG A 20 52.27 30.49 39.51
N ASN A 21 53.32 29.71 39.34
CA ASN A 21 54.69 30.16 39.58
C ASN A 21 55.66 29.54 38.56
N LYS A 22 56.33 30.43 37.82
CA LYS A 22 57.62 30.17 37.17
C LYS A 22 58.61 29.86 38.27
N TRP A 23 59.56 28.95 38.05
CA TRP A 23 60.99 29.14 38.33
C TRP A 23 61.75 28.43 37.22
N SER A 24 62.81 29.10 36.78
CA SER A 24 63.59 28.77 35.60
C SER A 24 65.03 28.51 36.00
N ARG A 25 65.65 27.59 35.24
CA ARG A 25 67.08 27.43 34.92
C ARG A 25 67.90 26.39 35.69
N ASN A 26 68.20 25.35 34.91
CA ASN A 26 69.54 24.89 34.53
C ASN A 26 70.44 24.27 35.61
N VAL A 27 70.61 22.95 35.54
CA VAL A 27 71.92 22.29 35.70
C VAL A 27 72.00 21.06 34.76
N THR A 28 72.81 21.26 33.72
CA THR A 28 73.71 20.33 33.00
C THR A 28 73.25 18.92 32.60
N THR A 29 73.07 18.80 31.29
CA THR A 29 73.36 17.64 30.45
C THR A 29 74.68 16.94 30.84
N VAL A 30 74.58 15.68 31.23
CA VAL A 30 75.63 14.69 30.97
C VAL A 30 74.99 13.62 30.10
N ALA A 31 75.43 13.56 28.85
CA ALA A 31 75.02 12.55 27.90
C ALA A 31 75.50 11.17 28.38
N ASN A 32 74.58 10.22 28.47
CA ASN A 32 74.91 8.81 28.63
C ASN A 32 74.13 8.01 27.56
N PRO A 33 74.80 7.47 26.52
CA PRO A 33 74.15 6.79 25.42
C PRO A 33 73.98 5.30 25.74
N HIS A 34 73.10 4.98 26.67
CA HIS A 34 72.58 3.63 26.81
C HIS A 34 71.05 3.69 26.77
N LYS A 35 70.49 3.15 25.69
CA LYS A 35 69.06 2.98 25.44
C LYS A 35 68.43 2.27 26.65
N LEU A 36 67.71 3.01 27.49
CA LEU A 36 66.77 2.44 28.45
C LEU A 36 65.57 1.92 27.65
N PHE A 37 65.60 0.64 27.31
CA PHE A 37 64.47 -0.08 26.75
C PHE A 37 63.43 -0.27 27.86
N LEU A 38 62.28 0.41 27.76
CA LEU A 38 61.12 0.19 28.62
C LEU A 38 60.32 -0.99 28.09
N ASP A 39 59.95 -1.92 28.98
CA ASP A 39 59.03 -3.02 28.66
C ASP A 39 57.71 -2.48 28.09
N PRO A 40 57.12 -3.14 27.07
CA PRO A 40 55.87 -2.69 26.47
C PRO A 40 54.71 -2.77 27.47
N SER A 41 53.84 -1.77 27.45
CA SER A 41 52.66 -1.76 28.31
C SER A 41 51.66 -2.86 27.89
N PRO A 42 50.81 -3.36 28.81
CA PRO A 42 49.78 -4.35 28.48
C PRO A 42 48.84 -3.91 27.35
N LEU A 43 48.60 -2.59 27.22
CA LEU A 43 47.78 -2.02 26.15
C LEU A 43 48.47 -2.10 24.77
N GLU A 44 49.78 -1.93 24.71
CA GLU A 44 50.57 -2.05 23.48
C GLU A 44 50.66 -3.50 23.01
N LEU A 45 50.81 -4.43 23.95
CA LEU A 45 50.75 -5.88 23.67
C LEU A 45 49.38 -6.30 23.15
N LEU A 46 48.29 -5.76 23.73
CA LEU A 46 46.92 -6.01 23.27
C LEU A 46 46.68 -5.42 21.87
N GLN A 47 47.15 -4.21 21.60
CA GLN A 47 47.02 -3.60 20.28
C GLN A 47 47.82 -4.34 19.20
N ALA A 48 49.04 -4.77 19.52
CA ALA A 48 49.86 -5.56 18.61
C ALA A 48 49.22 -6.92 18.27
N THR A 49 48.66 -7.62 19.26
CA THR A 49 47.98 -8.91 19.06
C THR A 49 46.64 -8.79 18.31
N LEU A 50 45.90 -7.69 18.50
CA LEU A 50 44.62 -7.47 17.83
C LEU A 50 44.78 -6.91 16.40
N LEU A 51 45.68 -5.95 16.18
CA LEU A 51 45.79 -5.17 14.94
C LEU A 51 47.01 -5.54 14.09
N GLY A 52 47.94 -6.34 14.60
CA GLY A 52 49.21 -6.66 13.93
C GLY A 52 50.24 -5.52 13.96
N SER A 53 49.91 -4.35 14.53
CA SER A 53 50.85 -3.24 14.76
C SER A 53 50.33 -2.28 15.83
N VAL A 54 51.24 -1.61 16.54
CA VAL A 54 50.94 -0.47 17.41
C VAL A 54 51.13 0.80 16.57
N THR A 55 50.07 1.59 16.38
CA THR A 55 50.17 2.90 15.74
C THR A 55 50.12 4.01 16.78
N SER A 56 51.23 4.73 16.98
CA SER A 56 51.19 6.02 17.67
C SER A 56 50.69 7.10 16.70
N LYS A 57 50.04 8.16 17.20
CA LYS A 57 49.52 9.27 16.35
C LYS A 57 50.63 10.10 15.68
N THR A 58 51.90 9.81 15.95
CA THR A 58 53.07 10.52 15.43
C THR A 58 53.92 9.53 14.64
N LYS A 59 53.75 9.50 13.31
CA LYS A 59 54.58 8.70 12.40
C LYS A 59 56.06 9.06 12.59
N CYS A 60 56.78 8.22 13.31
CA CYS A 60 58.23 8.33 13.48
C CYS A 60 58.85 6.94 13.28
N GLN A 61 60.06 6.88 12.72
CA GLN A 61 60.81 5.64 12.46
C GLN A 61 60.97 4.74 13.71
N THR A 62 60.84 5.32 14.90
CA THR A 62 60.84 4.64 16.20
C THR A 62 59.70 3.63 16.40
N ASP A 63 58.59 3.76 15.66
CA ASP A 63 57.43 2.85 15.80
C ASP A 63 57.68 1.48 15.14
N ALA A 64 58.52 1.41 14.10
CA ALA A 64 58.88 0.16 13.44
C ALA A 64 59.81 -0.70 14.32
N ASP A 65 60.78 -0.07 14.98
CA ASP A 65 61.69 -0.76 15.90
C ASP A 65 60.95 -1.20 17.18
N ARG A 66 60.02 -0.39 17.69
CA ARG A 66 59.17 -0.75 18.83
C ARG A 66 58.20 -1.89 18.50
N ASN A 67 57.64 -1.90 17.29
CA ASN A 67 56.79 -3.00 16.81
C ASN A 67 57.59 -4.30 16.63
N ARG A 68 58.82 -4.25 16.08
CA ARG A 68 59.70 -5.43 16.04
C ARG A 68 59.98 -5.96 17.43
N GLN A 69 60.30 -5.08 18.37
CA GLN A 69 60.61 -5.49 19.74
C GLN A 69 59.41 -6.15 20.46
N ILE A 70 58.19 -5.66 20.20
CA ILE A 70 56.96 -6.26 20.72
C ILE A 70 56.70 -7.62 20.05
N LEU A 71 56.94 -7.74 18.75
CA LEU A 71 56.78 -9.00 18.02
C LEU A 71 57.80 -10.05 18.47
N ASP A 72 59.07 -9.66 18.68
CA ASP A 72 60.15 -10.52 19.19
C ASP A 72 59.87 -11.04 20.61
N LEU A 73 59.09 -10.30 21.43
CA LEU A 73 58.66 -10.74 22.76
C LEU A 73 57.51 -11.75 22.71
N ILE A 74 56.67 -11.66 21.66
CA ILE A 74 55.51 -12.52 21.47
C ILE A 74 55.93 -13.82 20.79
N GLU A 75 56.72 -13.74 19.71
CA GLU A 75 57.17 -14.85 18.85
C GLU A 75 57.69 -16.11 19.57
N PRO A 76 58.54 -16.03 20.63
CA PRO A 76 59.04 -17.21 21.32
C PRO A 76 57.97 -17.98 22.13
N GLN A 77 56.82 -17.37 22.41
CA GLN A 77 55.72 -18.04 23.12
C GLN A 77 54.78 -18.83 22.20
N TRP A 78 54.94 -18.74 20.87
CA TRP A 78 54.09 -19.42 19.90
C TRP A 78 54.79 -20.63 19.29
N GLN A 79 54.17 -21.81 19.44
CA GLN A 79 54.66 -23.04 18.81
C GLN A 79 54.43 -22.97 17.29
N GLY A 80 55.46 -22.63 16.52
CA GLY A 80 55.41 -22.76 15.06
C GLY A 80 56.21 -21.74 14.23
N GLY A 81 56.85 -20.74 14.83
CA GLY A 81 57.72 -19.81 14.07
C GLY A 81 57.00 -18.88 13.08
N TYR A 82 55.66 -18.82 13.16
CA TYR A 82 54.84 -17.89 12.39
C TYR A 82 53.85 -17.22 13.35
N LEU A 83 53.82 -15.88 13.35
CA LEU A 83 52.74 -15.15 14.02
C LEU A 83 51.40 -15.55 13.39
N PRO A 84 50.39 -15.94 14.18
CA PRO A 84 49.04 -16.07 13.65
C PRO A 84 48.62 -14.73 13.05
N PRO A 85 47.83 -14.73 11.96
CA PRO A 85 47.26 -13.49 11.44
C PRO A 85 46.54 -12.76 12.59
N PRO A 86 46.55 -11.41 12.61
CA PRO A 86 45.96 -10.63 13.69
C PRO A 86 44.58 -11.19 14.02
N LEU A 87 44.20 -11.29 15.31
CA LEU A 87 42.91 -11.85 15.70
C LEU A 87 41.73 -11.17 14.96
N TRP A 88 41.90 -9.94 14.48
CA TRP A 88 40.95 -9.27 13.59
C TRP A 88 40.74 -9.96 12.24
N HIS A 89 41.77 -10.55 11.65
CA HIS A 89 41.68 -11.37 10.44
C HIS A 89 41.04 -12.74 10.71
N ALA A 90 41.22 -13.32 11.90
CA ALA A 90 40.57 -14.57 12.29
C ALA A 90 39.10 -14.36 12.73
N LEU A 91 38.76 -13.22 13.34
CA LEU A 91 37.40 -12.80 13.69
C LEU A 91 36.61 -12.35 12.45
N LYS A 92 37.29 -11.88 11.40
CA LYS A 92 36.74 -11.82 10.05
C LYS A 92 36.69 -13.24 9.47
N GLY A 93 35.71 -14.04 9.90
CA GLY A 93 35.23 -15.21 9.15
C GLY A 93 34.62 -14.84 7.78
N VAL A 94 35.26 -13.92 7.05
CA VAL A 94 34.84 -13.33 5.79
C VAL A 94 36.04 -13.44 4.87
N SER A 95 35.97 -14.43 3.96
CA SER A 95 36.79 -14.47 2.75
C SER A 95 36.94 -13.06 2.17
N SER A 96 38.13 -12.73 1.65
CA SER A 96 38.44 -11.46 0.97
C SER A 96 37.69 -11.30 -0.37
N THR A 97 36.38 -11.49 -0.39
CA THR A 97 35.52 -11.07 -1.50
C THR A 97 35.56 -9.55 -1.52
N GLY A 98 36.29 -8.98 -2.48
CA GLY A 98 36.56 -7.54 -2.53
C GLY A 98 35.27 -6.71 -2.63
N PHE A 99 35.35 -5.43 -2.29
CA PHE A 99 34.27 -4.44 -2.44
C PHE A 99 33.46 -4.60 -3.74
N LYS A 100 34.16 -4.81 -4.87
CA LYS A 100 33.57 -5.00 -6.20
C LYS A 100 32.70 -6.25 -6.33
N GLU A 101 33.02 -7.32 -5.62
CA GLU A 101 32.25 -8.56 -5.63
C GLU A 101 30.97 -8.41 -4.78
N ALA A 102 31.08 -7.76 -3.61
CA ALA A 102 29.92 -7.43 -2.79
C ALA A 102 28.96 -6.44 -3.50
N GLU A 103 29.50 -5.46 -4.21
CA GLU A 103 28.73 -4.54 -5.08
C GLU A 103 28.08 -5.28 -6.26
N GLY A 104 28.79 -6.24 -6.87
CA GLY A 104 28.23 -7.12 -7.90
C GLY A 104 27.05 -7.97 -7.39
N ARG A 105 27.12 -8.45 -6.14
CA ARG A 105 26.07 -9.25 -5.50
C ARG A 105 24.79 -8.45 -5.24
N LEU A 106 24.84 -7.12 -5.05
CA LEU A 106 23.65 -6.28 -4.79
C LEU A 106 22.55 -6.46 -5.85
N LYS A 107 22.94 -6.69 -7.11
CA LYS A 107 22.01 -6.88 -8.23
C LYS A 107 21.26 -8.23 -8.19
N SER A 108 21.82 -9.21 -7.49
CA SER A 108 21.29 -10.58 -7.39
C SER A 108 20.55 -10.88 -6.08
N ILE A 109 20.44 -9.92 -5.16
CA ILE A 109 19.78 -10.13 -3.86
C ILE A 109 18.27 -10.26 -4.06
N THR A 110 17.74 -11.38 -3.57
CA THR A 110 16.31 -11.69 -3.48
C THR A 110 15.86 -11.99 -2.04
N THR A 111 16.79 -12.27 -1.12
CA THR A 111 16.50 -12.66 0.26
C THR A 111 17.05 -11.68 1.30
N ILE A 112 16.34 -11.55 2.42
CA ILE A 112 16.76 -10.73 3.57
C ILE A 112 18.11 -11.18 4.14
N SER A 113 18.36 -12.49 4.24
CA SER A 113 19.62 -13.02 4.76
C SER A 113 20.81 -12.58 3.92
N SER A 114 20.67 -12.61 2.58
CA SER A 114 21.67 -12.11 1.64
C SER A 114 21.85 -10.59 1.75
N LEU A 115 20.78 -9.84 1.99
CA LEU A 115 20.86 -8.40 2.24
C LEU A 115 21.65 -8.10 3.52
N LYS A 116 21.41 -8.84 4.62
CA LYS A 116 22.17 -8.68 5.87
C LYS A 116 23.65 -8.98 5.66
N ASP A 117 24.00 -10.11 5.02
CA ASP A 117 25.39 -10.48 4.71
C ASP A 117 26.10 -9.41 3.87
N VAL A 118 25.48 -8.94 2.79
CA VAL A 118 26.07 -7.92 1.92
C VAL A 118 26.16 -6.55 2.63
N THR A 119 25.17 -6.19 3.44
CA THR A 119 25.21 -4.97 4.26
C THR A 119 26.37 -5.02 5.26
N GLU A 120 26.59 -6.15 5.93
CA GLU A 120 27.69 -6.30 6.88
C GLU A 120 29.07 -6.08 6.24
N ARG A 121 29.20 -6.48 4.96
CA ARG A 121 30.44 -6.34 4.18
C ARG A 121 30.63 -4.97 3.55
N LEU A 122 29.57 -4.32 3.09
CA LEU A 122 29.63 -3.01 2.41
C LEU A 122 29.59 -1.83 3.37
N VAL A 123 28.88 -1.95 4.49
CA VAL A 123 28.75 -0.85 5.46
C VAL A 123 29.95 -0.84 6.41
N ILE A 124 31.12 -0.53 5.83
CA ILE A 124 32.41 -0.33 6.50
C ILE A 124 32.93 1.08 6.21
N ASP A 125 32.67 1.61 5.02
CA ASP A 125 33.13 2.91 4.55
C ASP A 125 31.99 3.72 3.87
N VAL A 126 32.32 4.96 3.50
CA VAL A 126 31.36 5.90 2.90
C VAL A 126 30.93 5.44 1.51
N ASP A 127 31.85 4.88 0.72
CA ASP A 127 31.58 4.47 -0.65
C ASP A 127 30.68 3.23 -0.69
N GLY A 128 30.88 2.26 0.21
CA GLY A 128 29.99 1.10 0.34
C GLY A 128 28.60 1.47 0.84
N ALA A 129 28.49 2.45 1.74
CA ALA A 129 27.21 3.00 2.16
C ALA A 129 26.45 3.67 1.00
N ARG A 130 27.14 4.40 0.11
CA ARG A 130 26.49 5.01 -1.07
C ARG A 130 26.08 3.96 -2.11
N SER A 131 26.92 2.97 -2.41
CA SER A 131 26.59 1.90 -3.35
C SER A 131 25.37 1.11 -2.86
N LEU A 132 25.31 0.76 -1.57
CA LEU A 132 24.13 0.13 -0.98
C LEU A 132 22.87 1.00 -1.16
N GLN A 133 22.93 2.27 -0.76
CA GLN A 133 21.77 3.17 -0.79
C GLN A 133 21.21 3.41 -2.20
N SER A 134 22.06 3.40 -3.24
CA SER A 134 21.60 3.54 -4.63
C SER A 134 20.85 2.31 -5.16
N GLN A 135 21.10 1.13 -4.60
CA GLN A 135 20.48 -0.13 -5.04
C GLN A 135 19.34 -0.59 -4.12
N LEU A 136 19.19 0.01 -2.94
CA LEU A 136 18.17 -0.35 -1.94
C LEU A 136 16.73 -0.42 -2.50
N PRO A 137 16.24 0.55 -3.29
CA PRO A 137 14.88 0.48 -3.85
C PRO A 137 14.66 -0.78 -4.70
N GLY A 138 15.62 -1.09 -5.57
CA GLY A 138 15.56 -2.28 -6.43
C GLY A 138 15.69 -3.58 -5.64
N ILE A 139 16.49 -3.60 -4.57
CA ILE A 139 16.61 -4.77 -3.69
C ILE A 139 15.31 -4.99 -2.91
N ILE A 140 14.73 -3.95 -2.33
CA ILE A 140 13.46 -4.05 -1.58
C ILE A 140 12.34 -4.54 -2.51
N SER A 141 12.25 -3.99 -3.72
CA SER A 141 11.29 -4.45 -4.73
C SER A 141 11.42 -5.96 -5.03
N ARG A 142 12.65 -6.49 -5.14
CA ARG A 142 12.88 -7.93 -5.33
C ARG A 142 12.55 -8.75 -4.09
N CYS A 143 12.87 -8.25 -2.90
CA CYS A 143 12.62 -8.96 -1.64
C CYS A 143 11.13 -8.99 -1.26
N ARG A 144 10.30 -8.04 -1.73
CA ARG A 144 8.83 -8.03 -1.51
C ARG A 144 8.14 -9.30 -1.99
N GLY A 145 8.70 -10.02 -2.97
CA GLY A 145 8.14 -11.29 -3.44
C GLY A 145 8.37 -12.48 -2.49
N GLN A 146 9.30 -12.39 -1.55
CA GLN A 146 9.73 -13.50 -0.68
C GLN A 146 9.62 -13.20 0.81
N HIS A 147 9.32 -11.95 1.18
CA HIS A 147 9.35 -11.48 2.57
C HIS A 147 8.20 -10.53 2.84
N SER A 148 7.70 -10.55 4.08
CA SER A 148 6.63 -9.64 4.49
C SER A 148 7.12 -8.19 4.59
N SER A 149 6.22 -7.22 4.39
CA SER A 149 6.56 -5.80 4.55
C SER A 149 7.06 -5.49 5.96
N ALA A 150 6.63 -6.23 6.99
CA ALA A 150 7.09 -6.05 8.37
C ALA A 150 8.54 -6.52 8.57
N GLU A 151 8.90 -7.68 7.99
CA GLU A 151 10.29 -8.17 7.99
C GLU A 151 11.22 -7.19 7.25
N LEU A 152 10.77 -6.70 6.10
CA LEU A 152 11.51 -5.71 5.31
C LEU A 152 11.72 -4.42 6.08
N LEU A 153 10.68 -3.90 6.74
CA LEU A 153 10.75 -2.70 7.57
C LEU A 153 11.74 -2.87 8.74
N SER A 154 11.73 -4.03 9.42
CA SER A 154 12.66 -4.32 10.51
C SER A 154 14.12 -4.30 10.04
N VAL A 155 14.41 -5.00 8.94
CA VAL A 155 15.77 -5.08 8.37
C VAL A 155 16.22 -3.72 7.87
N PHE A 156 15.32 -2.98 7.21
CA PHE A 156 15.61 -1.64 6.76
C PHE A 156 15.93 -0.70 7.94
N GLY A 157 15.15 -0.81 9.02
CA GLY A 157 15.41 -0.12 10.28
C GLY A 157 16.80 -0.41 10.84
N ASP A 158 17.23 -1.67 10.86
CA ASP A 158 18.57 -2.09 11.31
C ASP A 158 19.70 -1.52 10.45
N ILE A 159 19.53 -1.50 9.12
CA ILE A 159 20.47 -0.89 8.18
C ILE A 159 20.65 0.59 8.51
N ILE A 160 19.54 1.31 8.72
CA ILE A 160 19.57 2.73 9.04
C ILE A 160 20.20 2.99 10.42
N VAL A 161 19.88 2.19 11.45
CA VAL A 161 20.56 2.27 12.77
C VAL A 161 22.06 2.13 12.59
N ARG A 162 22.51 1.16 11.79
CA ARG A 162 23.93 0.90 11.56
C ARG A 162 24.62 2.07 10.85
N LEU A 163 24.01 2.62 9.81
CA LEU A 163 24.54 3.80 9.11
C LEU A 163 24.66 5.00 10.05
N GLN A 164 23.64 5.25 10.87
CA GLN A 164 23.64 6.31 11.89
C GLN A 164 24.73 6.10 12.94
N ARG A 165 24.87 4.86 13.46
CA ARG A 165 25.90 4.51 14.46
C ARG A 165 27.32 4.71 13.94
N LEU A 166 27.54 4.42 12.66
CA LEU A 166 28.84 4.60 11.99
C LEU A 166 29.05 6.03 11.46
N LYS A 167 28.09 6.95 11.66
CA LYS A 167 28.11 8.33 11.17
C LYS A 167 28.34 8.43 9.66
N LEU A 168 27.82 7.47 8.91
CA LEU A 168 27.87 7.44 7.44
C LEU A 168 26.73 8.29 6.86
N PRO A 169 26.91 8.90 5.67
CA PRO A 169 25.87 9.72 5.07
C PRO A 169 24.67 8.88 4.67
N ILE A 170 23.46 9.40 4.91
CA ILE A 170 22.18 8.79 4.52
C ILE A 170 21.48 9.73 3.54
N ASN A 171 21.10 9.21 2.38
CA ASN A 171 20.39 9.93 1.34
C ASN A 171 18.93 10.16 1.75
N SER A 172 18.35 11.28 1.30
CA SER A 172 16.93 11.58 1.47
C SER A 172 16.02 10.48 0.90
N ASP A 173 16.39 9.92 -0.26
CA ASP A 173 15.62 8.88 -0.93
C ASP A 173 15.54 7.59 -0.10
N THR A 174 16.57 7.31 0.71
CA THR A 174 16.57 6.17 1.64
C THR A 174 15.59 6.41 2.79
N TYR A 175 15.48 7.64 3.30
CA TYR A 175 14.44 7.95 4.28
C TYR A 175 13.02 7.92 3.66
N GLY A 176 12.85 8.38 2.41
CA GLY A 176 11.60 8.28 1.67
C GLY A 176 11.12 6.84 1.54
N LEU A 177 12.00 5.93 1.11
CA LEU A 177 11.70 4.49 1.05
C LEU A 177 11.36 3.89 2.41
N GLY A 178 12.00 4.36 3.49
CA GLY A 178 11.65 3.96 4.86
C GLY A 178 10.26 4.41 5.28
N MET A 179 9.85 5.63 4.87
CA MET A 179 8.49 6.13 5.09
C MET A 179 7.45 5.32 4.32
N GLU A 180 7.73 4.96 3.06
CA GLU A 180 6.84 4.09 2.26
C GLU A 180 6.63 2.73 2.92
N LEU A 181 7.72 2.07 3.36
CA LEU A 181 7.62 0.79 4.09
C LEU A 181 6.91 0.93 5.44
N ALA A 182 7.11 2.04 6.15
CA ALA A 182 6.41 2.30 7.41
C ALA A 182 4.91 2.54 7.19
N ALA A 183 4.55 3.22 6.10
CA ALA A 183 3.17 3.45 5.68
C ALA A 183 2.46 2.14 5.31
N GLU A 184 3.10 1.25 4.55
CA GLU A 184 2.55 -0.08 4.21
C GLU A 184 2.21 -0.92 5.46
N ASN A 185 2.93 -0.73 6.57
CA ASN A 185 2.72 -1.47 7.82
C ASN A 185 1.91 -0.70 8.87
N LEU A 186 1.49 0.54 8.56
CA LEU A 186 0.87 1.49 9.50
C LEU A 186 1.67 1.65 10.82
N SER A 187 3.00 1.64 10.72
CA SER A 187 3.88 1.76 11.90
C SER A 187 4.18 3.23 12.20
N SER A 188 3.44 3.83 13.14
CA SER A 188 3.64 5.23 13.56
C SER A 188 5.07 5.52 14.03
N VAL A 189 5.63 4.64 14.86
CA VAL A 189 6.99 4.81 15.42
C VAL A 189 8.06 4.78 14.33
N ALA A 190 7.96 3.84 13.39
CA ALA A 190 8.92 3.77 12.29
C ALA A 190 8.75 4.96 11.34
N PHE A 191 7.52 5.35 11.06
CA PHE A 191 7.19 6.51 10.24
C PHE A 191 7.81 7.79 10.81
N HIS A 192 7.56 8.08 12.09
CA HIS A 192 8.12 9.22 12.80
C HIS A 192 9.65 9.30 12.69
N ARG A 193 10.30 8.15 12.90
CA ARG A 193 11.76 8.04 12.86
C ARG A 193 12.31 8.37 11.47
N PHE A 194 11.72 7.82 10.41
CA PHE A 194 12.18 8.07 9.05
C PHE A 194 11.84 9.50 8.59
N PHE A 195 10.67 10.02 8.96
CA PHE A 195 10.26 11.38 8.65
C PHE A 195 11.17 12.43 9.31
N THR A 196 11.52 12.25 10.58
CA THR A 196 12.48 13.12 11.28
C THR A 196 13.86 13.08 10.63
N GLY A 197 14.30 11.90 10.17
CA GLY A 197 15.55 11.73 9.43
C GLY A 197 15.51 12.42 8.06
N PHE A 198 14.37 12.34 7.38
CA PHE A 198 14.12 12.98 6.09
C PHE A 198 14.20 14.50 6.17
N ILE A 199 13.51 15.12 7.14
CA ILE A 199 13.51 16.58 7.32
C ILE A 199 14.91 17.12 7.64
N ARG A 200 15.70 16.36 8.42
CA ARG A 200 17.07 16.75 8.79
C ARG A 200 18.10 16.54 7.68
N SER A 201 17.71 15.93 6.56
CA SER A 201 18.62 15.65 5.45
C SER A 201 18.99 16.94 4.69
N PRO A 202 20.27 17.14 4.32
CA PRO A 202 20.75 18.36 3.68
C PRO A 202 20.37 18.49 2.19
N LYS A 203 19.91 17.41 1.54
CA LYS A 203 19.42 17.47 0.16
C LYS A 203 17.94 17.85 0.18
N GLY A 204 17.57 18.83 -0.64
CA GLY A 204 16.21 19.33 -0.76
C GLY A 204 15.19 18.21 -0.90
N ILE A 205 14.07 18.39 -0.20
CA ILE A 205 12.98 17.43 -0.09
C ILE A 205 12.30 17.29 -1.45
N GLN A 206 12.35 16.11 -2.05
CA GLN A 206 11.60 15.82 -3.27
C GLN A 206 10.15 15.50 -2.90
N ILE A 207 9.21 16.24 -3.51
CA ILE A 207 7.76 16.11 -3.26
C ILE A 207 7.22 14.75 -3.73
N SER A 208 7.87 14.12 -4.72
CA SER A 208 7.50 12.81 -5.26
C SER A 208 7.42 11.69 -4.20
N HIS A 209 8.37 11.64 -3.26
CA HIS A 209 8.33 10.64 -2.17
C HIS A 209 7.14 10.86 -1.23
N LEU A 210 6.76 12.12 -1.00
CA LEU A 210 5.62 12.42 -0.13
C LEU A 210 4.30 12.05 -0.80
N HIS A 211 4.18 12.25 -2.12
CA HIS A 211 3.03 11.79 -2.89
C HIS A 211 2.81 10.28 -2.72
N ASN A 212 3.84 9.48 -3.00
CA ASN A 212 3.78 8.03 -2.86
C ASN A 212 3.42 7.62 -1.43
N VAL A 213 4.04 8.23 -0.43
CA VAL A 213 3.78 7.92 0.98
C VAL A 213 2.34 8.22 1.36
N ILE A 214 1.78 9.36 0.95
CA ILE A 214 0.38 9.72 1.23
C ILE A 214 -0.56 8.77 0.51
N GLN A 215 -0.27 8.42 -0.74
CA GLN A 215 -1.06 7.44 -1.50
C GLN A 215 -1.05 6.07 -0.82
N ILE A 216 0.13 5.55 -0.44
CA ILE A 216 0.27 4.27 0.26
C ILE A 216 -0.47 4.31 1.61
N LEU A 217 -0.34 5.39 2.38
CA LEU A 217 -1.09 5.56 3.64
C LEU A 217 -2.60 5.52 3.39
N TYR A 218 -3.09 6.27 2.40
CA TYR A 218 -4.51 6.30 2.05
C TYR A 218 -5.03 4.92 1.65
N GLU A 219 -4.33 4.22 0.76
CA GLU A 219 -4.70 2.88 0.29
C GLU A 219 -4.67 1.85 1.43
N THR A 220 -3.61 1.86 2.25
CA THR A 220 -3.42 0.91 3.35
C THR A 220 -4.46 1.12 4.46
N VAL A 221 -4.71 2.38 4.86
CA VAL A 221 -5.75 2.68 5.88
C VAL A 221 -7.14 2.33 5.36
N ARG A 222 -7.43 2.63 4.09
CA ARG A 222 -8.70 2.26 3.44
C ARG A 222 -8.89 0.74 3.45
N GLN A 223 -7.84 -0.02 3.16
CA GLN A 223 -7.89 -1.48 3.18
C GLN A 223 -8.12 -2.02 4.60
N GLU A 224 -7.39 -1.53 5.58
CA GLU A 224 -7.52 -1.98 6.98
C GLU A 224 -8.91 -1.65 7.56
N LEU A 225 -9.50 -0.50 7.21
CA LEU A 225 -10.89 -0.17 7.57
C LEU A 225 -11.93 -0.97 6.78
N PHE A 226 -11.55 -1.54 5.64
CA PHE A 226 -12.38 -2.50 4.92
C PHE A 226 -12.41 -3.84 5.63
N GLU A 227 -11.24 -4.35 6.01
CA GLU A 227 -11.08 -5.62 6.74
C GLU A 227 -11.61 -5.53 8.18
N SER A 228 -11.35 -4.42 8.86
CA SER A 228 -11.66 -4.18 10.27
C SER A 228 -12.31 -2.79 10.45
N PRO A 229 -13.66 -2.69 10.42
CA PRO A 229 -14.38 -1.41 10.52
C PRO A 229 -14.11 -0.63 11.80
N HIS A 230 -13.71 -1.31 12.88
CA HIS A 230 -13.38 -0.74 14.19
C HIS A 230 -11.88 -0.53 14.41
N TYR A 231 -11.08 -0.58 13.34
CA TYR A 231 -9.63 -0.34 13.44
C TYR A 231 -9.36 1.06 14.03
N ASP A 232 -8.52 1.11 15.06
CA ASP A 232 -8.16 2.35 15.73
C ASP A 232 -7.14 3.16 14.91
N THR A 233 -7.64 4.21 14.26
CA THR A 233 -6.83 5.13 13.44
C THR A 233 -6.20 6.27 14.25
N THR A 234 -6.48 6.39 15.56
CA THR A 234 -6.07 7.54 16.37
C THR A 234 -4.56 7.71 16.43
N HIS A 235 -3.80 6.62 16.51
CA HIS A 235 -2.33 6.65 16.52
C HIS A 235 -1.72 7.19 15.23
N ILE A 236 -2.32 6.88 14.07
CA ILE A 236 -1.87 7.35 12.76
C ILE A 236 -2.24 8.82 12.61
N LEU A 237 -3.45 9.19 13.02
CA LEU A 237 -3.92 10.57 13.01
C LEU A 237 -3.03 11.46 13.89
N ALA A 238 -2.71 11.02 15.11
CA ALA A 238 -1.80 11.73 16.01
C ALA A 238 -0.39 11.92 15.41
N GLU A 239 0.13 10.94 14.66
CA GLU A 239 1.43 11.11 14.01
C GLU A 239 1.38 12.12 12.85
N ILE A 240 0.28 12.15 12.09
CA ILE A 240 0.14 13.00 10.89
C ILE A 240 -0.22 14.43 11.25
N THR A 241 -1.23 14.63 12.11
CA THR A 241 -1.80 15.93 12.48
C THR A 241 -1.47 16.33 13.92
N GLY A 242 -1.26 15.34 14.80
CA GLY A 242 -1.12 15.49 16.24
C GLY A 242 -2.37 15.99 16.94
N GLU A 243 -3.53 15.70 16.35
CA GLU A 243 -4.78 15.60 17.09
C GLU A 243 -4.71 14.41 18.08
N TYR A 244 -5.37 14.54 19.23
CA TYR A 244 -5.45 13.51 20.29
C TYR A 244 -4.15 13.16 21.02
N ASP A 245 -3.03 13.82 20.70
CA ASP A 245 -1.76 13.58 21.37
C ASP A 245 -1.65 14.40 22.67
N ALA A 246 -1.81 13.74 23.81
CA ALA A 246 -1.71 14.37 25.14
C ALA A 246 -0.25 14.72 25.53
N PHE A 247 0.75 14.26 24.77
CA PHE A 247 2.18 14.36 25.11
C PHE A 247 3.04 15.00 24.02
N SER A 248 2.53 15.96 23.26
CA SER A 248 3.38 16.70 22.32
C SER A 248 4.40 17.56 23.07
N GLU A 249 5.59 17.01 23.31
CA GLU A 249 6.80 17.78 23.60
C GLU A 249 7.01 18.79 22.45
N ASN A 250 7.11 20.07 22.80
CA ASN A 250 7.36 21.17 21.88
C ASN A 250 8.61 20.89 21.02
N GLY A 251 8.45 20.59 19.73
CA GLY A 251 9.59 20.52 18.79
C GLY A 251 9.51 19.53 17.64
N ASN A 252 8.50 18.65 17.58
CA ASN A 252 8.36 17.71 16.47
C ASN A 252 7.62 18.34 15.28
N ILE A 253 8.28 18.43 14.13
CA ILE A 253 7.66 18.83 12.85
C ILE A 253 6.79 17.65 12.40
N ARG A 254 5.49 17.89 12.20
CA ARG A 254 4.52 16.88 11.76
C ARG A 254 4.37 16.86 10.25
N LEU A 255 3.80 15.79 9.72
CA LEU A 255 3.52 15.70 8.28
C LEU A 255 2.57 16.81 7.82
N HIS A 256 1.51 17.08 8.59
CA HIS A 256 0.58 18.18 8.30
C HIS A 256 1.28 19.54 8.21
N ASP A 257 2.08 19.91 9.22
CA ASP A 257 2.79 21.20 9.26
C ASP A 257 3.80 21.32 8.11
N PHE A 258 4.45 20.20 7.79
CA PHE A 258 5.40 20.12 6.70
C PHE A 258 4.72 20.33 5.35
N LEU A 259 3.61 19.62 5.09
CA LEU A 259 2.85 19.77 3.86
C LEU A 259 2.29 21.18 3.75
N TYR A 260 1.65 21.69 4.81
CA TYR A 260 1.05 23.02 4.81
C TYR A 260 2.09 24.14 4.57
N SER A 261 3.30 24.02 5.14
CA SER A 261 4.37 25.01 4.95
C SER A 261 5.05 24.96 3.57
N LYS A 262 5.18 23.77 2.97
CA LYS A 262 5.81 23.61 1.65
C LYS A 262 4.85 23.86 0.51
N LEU A 263 3.64 23.33 0.62
CA LEU A 263 2.61 23.47 -0.40
C LEU A 263 1.88 24.81 -0.30
N GLY A 264 1.89 25.52 0.83
CA GLY A 264 1.22 26.82 0.96
C GLY A 264 1.99 28.02 0.38
N GLY A 265 3.23 27.84 -0.10
CA GLY A 265 4.21 28.94 -0.24
C GLY A 265 4.55 29.45 -1.64
N SER A 266 4.33 28.70 -2.73
CA SER A 266 4.88 29.07 -4.06
C SER A 266 3.87 28.98 -5.20
N GLN A 267 3.30 30.12 -5.59
CA GLN A 267 2.18 30.26 -6.55
C GLN A 267 2.40 29.67 -7.96
N ASP A 268 3.65 29.33 -8.33
CA ASP A 268 4.03 28.96 -9.70
C ASP A 268 4.24 27.45 -9.97
N ASP A 269 4.41 26.58 -8.95
CA ASP A 269 4.68 25.13 -9.12
C ASP A 269 3.44 24.22 -8.83
N PHE A 270 2.27 24.82 -8.59
CA PHE A 270 1.11 24.16 -7.97
C PHE A 270 0.40 23.08 -8.79
N HIS A 271 0.51 23.08 -10.13
CA HIS A 271 -0.17 22.07 -10.96
C HIS A 271 0.39 20.65 -10.78
N ALA A 272 1.65 20.52 -10.34
CA ALA A 272 2.28 19.22 -10.07
C ALA A 272 1.79 18.57 -8.74
N ASP A 273 1.12 19.34 -7.88
CA ASP A 273 0.86 18.94 -6.48
C ASP A 273 -0.62 18.65 -6.18
N LEU A 274 -1.52 18.78 -7.16
CA LEU A 274 -2.96 18.56 -6.95
C LEU A 274 -3.26 17.14 -6.45
N ALA A 275 -2.70 16.13 -7.12
CA ALA A 275 -2.94 14.73 -6.76
C ALA A 275 -2.47 14.43 -5.32
N THR A 276 -1.37 15.05 -4.88
CA THR A 276 -0.86 14.96 -3.51
C THR A 276 -1.82 15.57 -2.50
N TRP A 277 -2.35 16.77 -2.79
CA TRP A 277 -3.37 17.41 -1.94
C TRP A 277 -4.66 16.61 -1.87
N THR A 278 -5.13 16.09 -3.00
CA THR A 278 -6.35 15.29 -3.05
C THR A 278 -6.18 14.02 -2.24
N ASN A 279 -5.11 13.26 -2.45
CA ASN A 279 -4.83 12.06 -1.66
C ASN A 279 -4.69 12.39 -0.17
N TYR A 280 -4.08 13.53 0.17
CA TYR A 280 -3.95 13.97 1.56
C TYR A 280 -5.30 14.32 2.20
N LEU A 281 -6.17 15.05 1.49
CA LEU A 281 -7.51 15.37 1.96
C LEU A 281 -8.35 14.09 2.09
N CYS A 282 -8.28 13.17 1.13
CA CYS A 282 -8.93 11.87 1.22
C CYS A 282 -8.43 11.05 2.43
N LEU A 283 -7.12 11.08 2.71
CA LEU A 283 -6.53 10.48 3.91
C LEU A 283 -7.08 11.11 5.20
N LEU A 284 -7.12 12.44 5.29
CA LEU A 284 -7.70 13.14 6.45
C LEU A 284 -9.20 12.83 6.64
N SER A 285 -9.94 12.68 5.55
CA SER A 285 -11.35 12.28 5.55
C SER A 285 -11.54 10.89 6.15
N ILE A 286 -10.75 9.89 5.70
CA ILE A 286 -10.80 8.51 6.20
C ILE A 286 -10.32 8.42 7.66
N LEU A 287 -9.31 9.19 8.05
CA LEU A 287 -8.85 9.28 9.43
C LEU A 287 -9.80 10.09 10.34
N GLN A 288 -10.89 10.64 9.79
CA GLN A 288 -11.89 11.44 10.51
C GLN A 288 -11.34 12.69 11.21
N SER A 289 -10.27 13.27 10.66
CA SER A 289 -9.72 14.54 11.15
C SER A 289 -10.75 15.67 11.03
N ARG A 290 -10.80 16.60 11.99
CA ARG A 290 -11.77 17.70 11.99
C ARG A 290 -11.13 19.02 11.61
N GLU A 291 -10.29 19.57 12.47
CA GLU A 291 -9.72 20.91 12.27
C GLU A 291 -8.68 20.94 11.13
N PRO A 292 -7.69 20.02 11.07
CA PRO A 292 -6.74 19.91 9.96
C PRO A 292 -7.41 19.70 8.61
N LEU A 293 -8.51 18.95 8.56
CA LEU A 293 -9.26 18.74 7.32
C LEU A 293 -9.91 20.05 6.84
N ILE A 294 -10.62 20.77 7.71
CA ILE A 294 -11.29 22.02 7.34
C ILE A 294 -10.27 23.11 6.97
N SER A 295 -9.16 23.22 7.71
CA SER A 295 -8.12 24.19 7.42
C SER A 295 -7.42 23.88 6.08
N SER A 296 -7.07 22.62 5.85
CA SER A 296 -6.49 22.13 4.60
C SER A 296 -7.43 22.33 3.42
N TRP A 297 -8.72 22.02 3.57
CA TRP A 297 -9.74 22.23 2.55
C TRP A 297 -9.86 23.71 2.16
N LYS A 298 -9.88 24.63 3.14
CA LYS A 298 -9.90 26.07 2.85
C LYS A 298 -8.64 26.56 2.14
N ALA A 299 -7.47 26.02 2.47
CA ALA A 299 -6.23 26.32 1.77
C ALA A 299 -6.28 25.80 0.33
N PHE A 300 -6.69 24.55 0.16
CA PHE A 300 -6.91 23.90 -1.14
C PHE A 300 -7.89 24.71 -2.00
N MET A 301 -9.03 25.12 -1.42
CA MET A 301 -10.03 25.95 -2.08
C MET A 301 -9.61 27.41 -2.29
N LYS A 302 -8.47 27.87 -1.78
CA LYS A 302 -7.91 29.18 -2.16
C LYS A 302 -6.92 29.04 -3.31
N SER A 303 -6.18 27.94 -3.33
CA SER A 303 -5.05 27.73 -4.26
C SER A 303 -5.46 27.16 -5.61
N PHE A 304 -6.46 26.26 -5.68
CA PHE A 304 -6.72 25.48 -6.92
C PHE A 304 -7.89 26.01 -7.73
N ARG A 305 -7.71 26.34 -9.01
CA ARG A 305 -8.81 26.79 -9.88
C ARG A 305 -9.49 25.62 -10.60
N SER A 306 -10.79 25.76 -10.86
CA SER A 306 -11.67 24.80 -11.56
C SER A 306 -11.51 24.81 -13.09
N GLU A 307 -10.32 25.12 -13.59
CA GLU A 307 -10.09 25.34 -15.02
C GLU A 307 -10.17 24.05 -15.86
N THR A 308 -10.08 22.87 -15.25
CA THR A 308 -10.15 21.57 -15.94
C THR A 308 -11.09 20.59 -15.23
N SER A 309 -11.71 19.68 -15.98
CA SER A 309 -12.55 18.59 -15.45
C SER A 309 -11.79 17.69 -14.47
N SER A 310 -10.51 17.40 -14.74
CA SER A 310 -9.64 16.64 -13.84
C SER A 310 -9.47 17.28 -12.46
N ASN A 311 -9.41 18.62 -12.40
CA ASN A 311 -9.33 19.33 -11.13
C ASN A 311 -10.63 19.19 -10.34
N LEU A 312 -11.77 19.31 -11.01
CA LEU A 312 -13.09 19.14 -10.41
C LEU A 312 -13.30 17.71 -9.90
N HIS A 313 -12.93 16.70 -10.69
CA HIS A 313 -12.96 15.28 -10.28
C HIS A 313 -12.12 15.02 -9.03
N SER A 314 -10.99 15.71 -8.89
CA SER A 314 -10.16 15.64 -7.70
C SER A 314 -10.85 16.24 -6.45
N MET A 315 -11.66 17.28 -6.61
CA MET A 315 -12.49 17.84 -5.54
C MET A 315 -13.65 16.90 -5.17
N TYR A 316 -14.35 16.36 -6.17
CA TYR A 316 -15.43 15.39 -5.97
C TYR A 316 -14.94 14.10 -5.31
N SER A 317 -13.69 13.69 -5.56
CA SER A 317 -13.08 12.54 -4.89
C SER A 317 -12.95 12.74 -3.37
N VAL A 318 -12.69 13.97 -2.90
CA VAL A 318 -12.65 14.28 -1.46
C VAL A 318 -14.06 14.23 -0.84
N VAL A 319 -15.07 14.72 -1.56
CA VAL A 319 -16.49 14.64 -1.16
C VAL A 319 -16.92 13.18 -1.04
N LEU A 320 -16.59 12.36 -2.04
CA LEU A 320 -16.86 10.93 -2.04
C LEU A 320 -16.18 10.22 -0.86
N ALA A 321 -14.92 10.55 -0.57
CA ALA A 321 -14.22 9.99 0.59
C ALA A 321 -14.93 10.31 1.92
N LEU A 322 -15.51 11.51 2.07
CA LEU A 322 -16.27 11.88 3.26
C LEU A 322 -17.62 11.14 3.35
N SER A 323 -18.32 10.99 2.22
CA SER A 323 -19.58 10.23 2.16
C SER A 323 -19.37 8.77 2.56
N ARG A 324 -18.33 8.11 2.03
CA ARG A 324 -17.99 6.71 2.35
C ARG A 324 -17.67 6.47 3.83
N VAL A 325 -17.21 7.50 4.55
CA VAL A 325 -16.91 7.44 6.00
C VAL A 325 -18.15 7.80 6.84
N GLY A 326 -19.29 8.12 6.22
CA GLY A 326 -20.53 8.50 6.89
C GLY A 326 -20.56 9.95 7.36
N ARG A 327 -19.67 10.82 6.86
CA ARG A 327 -19.64 12.26 7.17
C ARG A 327 -20.39 13.09 6.13
N SER A 328 -21.57 12.64 5.73
CA SER A 328 -22.34 13.21 4.63
C SER A 328 -22.67 14.70 4.81
N GLU A 329 -22.86 15.18 6.05
CA GLU A 329 -23.05 16.63 6.32
C GLU A 329 -21.80 17.47 6.02
N THR A 330 -20.60 16.94 6.28
CA THR A 330 -19.35 17.65 5.94
C THR A 330 -19.12 17.58 4.43
N ALA A 331 -19.43 16.43 3.82
CA ALA A 331 -19.37 16.24 2.38
C ALA A 331 -20.29 17.23 1.64
N ALA A 332 -21.52 17.42 2.13
CA ALA A 332 -22.48 18.40 1.61
C ALA A 332 -21.91 19.83 1.62
N LYS A 333 -21.32 20.26 2.74
CA LYS A 333 -20.69 21.58 2.85
C LYS A 333 -19.51 21.75 1.88
N PHE A 334 -18.71 20.70 1.67
CA PHE A 334 -17.61 20.76 0.71
C PHE A 334 -18.14 20.84 -0.73
N LEU A 335 -19.25 20.17 -1.00
CA LEU A 335 -19.93 20.24 -2.29
C LEU A 335 -20.54 21.64 -2.54
N GLU A 336 -21.15 22.26 -1.52
CA GLU A 336 -21.59 23.65 -1.55
C GLU A 336 -20.41 24.61 -1.81
N ASP A 337 -19.27 24.43 -1.12
CA ASP A 337 -18.06 25.23 -1.34
C ASP A 337 -17.57 25.14 -2.80
N ILE A 338 -17.66 23.95 -3.42
CA ILE A 338 -17.33 23.76 -4.84
C ILE A 338 -18.33 24.51 -5.72
N SER A 339 -19.64 24.41 -5.42
CA SER A 339 -20.69 25.07 -6.20
C SER A 339 -20.54 26.59 -6.17
N ILE A 340 -20.42 27.19 -4.98
CA ILE A 340 -20.24 28.65 -4.78
C ILE A 340 -19.04 29.15 -5.58
N ARG A 341 -17.95 28.38 -5.60
CA ARG A 341 -16.74 28.77 -6.31
C ARG A 341 -16.86 28.74 -7.83
N ASN A 342 -17.76 27.91 -8.34
CA ASN A 342 -18.03 27.72 -9.76
C ASN A 342 -19.27 28.48 -10.24
N GLY A 343 -19.68 29.52 -9.52
CA GLY A 343 -20.82 30.36 -9.88
C GLY A 343 -22.16 29.65 -9.64
N ASP A 344 -22.31 29.01 -8.47
CA ASP A 344 -23.48 28.25 -8.04
C ASP A 344 -23.84 27.11 -9.00
N SER A 345 -22.81 26.41 -9.47
CA SER A 345 -22.96 25.25 -10.36
C SER A 345 -21.90 24.18 -10.08
N LEU A 346 -22.21 22.93 -10.43
CA LEU A 346 -21.29 21.79 -10.30
C LEU A 346 -20.91 21.24 -11.69
N PRO A 347 -19.96 21.87 -12.39
CA PRO A 347 -19.56 21.43 -13.72
C PRO A 347 -18.91 20.03 -13.69
N SER A 348 -19.11 19.26 -14.76
CA SER A 348 -18.49 17.95 -15.01
C SER A 348 -18.77 16.90 -13.91
N LEU A 349 -19.83 17.08 -13.13
CA LEU A 349 -20.23 16.11 -12.12
C LEU A 349 -20.76 14.83 -12.78
N THR A 350 -21.49 14.96 -13.90
CA THR A 350 -22.00 13.84 -14.71
C THR A 350 -20.89 12.98 -15.32
N GLU A 351 -19.76 13.59 -15.67
CA GLU A 351 -18.58 12.91 -16.20
C GLU A 351 -17.73 12.22 -15.11
N PHE A 352 -18.03 12.44 -13.83
CA PHE A 352 -17.27 11.89 -12.73
C PHE A 352 -17.56 10.37 -12.60
N PRO A 353 -16.53 9.49 -12.63
CA PRO A 353 -16.73 8.04 -12.66
C PRO A 353 -17.55 7.47 -11.49
N HIS A 354 -17.50 8.13 -10.33
CA HIS A 354 -18.17 7.69 -9.10
C HIS A 354 -19.41 8.53 -8.76
N VAL A 355 -20.01 9.22 -9.73
CA VAL A 355 -21.21 10.05 -9.50
C VAL A 355 -22.36 9.25 -8.90
N ARG A 356 -22.52 7.97 -9.29
CA ARG A 356 -23.55 7.06 -8.76
C ARG A 356 -23.46 6.89 -7.25
N GLU A 357 -22.25 6.80 -6.72
CA GLU A 357 -22.03 6.65 -5.28
C GLU A 357 -22.44 7.92 -4.52
N ILE A 358 -22.23 9.10 -5.11
CA ILE A 358 -22.67 10.38 -4.54
C ILE A 358 -24.21 10.45 -4.55
N LEU A 359 -24.86 10.02 -5.64
CA LEU A 359 -26.32 10.02 -5.77
C LEU A 359 -27.00 9.04 -4.80
N ASN A 360 -26.33 7.95 -4.43
CA ASN A 360 -26.84 6.98 -3.46
C ASN A 360 -26.82 7.51 -2.01
N ASP A 361 -26.05 8.56 -1.71
CA ASP A 361 -26.06 9.21 -0.40
C ASP A 361 -27.25 10.17 -0.30
N SER A 362 -28.22 9.84 0.56
CA SER A 362 -29.47 10.60 0.69
C SER A 362 -29.26 12.05 1.09
N VAL A 363 -28.21 12.36 1.87
CA VAL A 363 -27.94 13.73 2.32
C VAL A 363 -27.35 14.54 1.17
N LEU A 364 -26.40 13.97 0.43
CA LEU A 364 -25.82 14.63 -0.74
C LEU A 364 -26.85 14.81 -1.84
N CYS A 365 -27.71 13.81 -2.08
CA CYS A 365 -28.77 13.91 -3.07
C CYS A 365 -29.75 15.05 -2.77
N GLN A 366 -30.08 15.31 -1.51
CA GLN A 366 -30.94 16.45 -1.13
C GLN A 366 -30.30 17.79 -1.47
N VAL A 367 -29.01 17.95 -1.15
CA VAL A 367 -28.29 19.20 -1.40
C VAL A 367 -28.04 19.40 -2.89
N LEU A 368 -27.78 18.34 -3.66
CA LEU A 368 -27.57 18.39 -5.10
C LEU A 368 -28.72 19.07 -5.86
N VAL A 369 -29.96 18.88 -5.43
CA VAL A 369 -31.13 19.51 -6.06
C VAL A 369 -31.04 21.05 -6.00
N ASP A 370 -30.43 21.60 -4.95
CA ASP A 370 -30.36 23.04 -4.72
C ASP A 370 -29.11 23.70 -5.33
N ILE A 371 -28.01 22.94 -5.50
CA ILE A 371 -26.70 23.50 -5.87
C ILE A 371 -26.24 23.19 -7.30
N VAL A 372 -26.91 22.27 -7.99
CA VAL A 372 -26.58 21.89 -9.37
C VAL A 372 -27.24 22.88 -10.33
N GLY A 373 -26.48 23.42 -11.29
CA GLY A 373 -27.02 24.29 -12.32
C GLY A 373 -27.98 23.54 -13.25
N ASN A 374 -28.98 24.24 -13.81
CA ASN A 374 -30.08 23.63 -14.58
C ASN A 374 -29.65 22.59 -15.64
N HIS A 375 -28.57 22.85 -16.40
CA HIS A 375 -28.10 21.92 -17.44
C HIS A 375 -27.51 20.63 -16.86
N GLU A 376 -26.67 20.72 -15.82
CA GLU A 376 -26.11 19.53 -15.16
C GLU A 376 -27.21 18.77 -14.40
N TYR A 377 -28.23 19.47 -13.92
CA TYR A 377 -29.37 18.84 -13.25
C TYR A 377 -30.15 17.95 -14.21
N GLU A 378 -30.47 18.44 -15.41
CA GLU A 378 -31.11 17.64 -16.47
C GLU A 378 -30.25 16.42 -16.82
N ALA A 379 -28.94 16.61 -17.02
CA ALA A 379 -28.03 15.52 -17.33
C ALA A 379 -27.88 14.49 -16.19
N LEU A 380 -27.93 14.92 -14.92
CA LEU A 380 -27.96 14.01 -13.77
C LEU A 380 -29.27 13.21 -13.72
N LEU A 381 -30.41 13.83 -14.03
CA LEU A 381 -31.69 13.11 -14.13
C LEU A 381 -31.65 12.09 -15.26
N GLU A 382 -31.14 12.45 -16.43
CA GLU A 382 -30.95 11.51 -17.55
C GLU A 382 -30.04 10.34 -17.15
N LEU A 383 -28.94 10.62 -16.43
CA LEU A 383 -28.05 9.57 -15.91
C LEU A 383 -28.76 8.66 -14.90
N ALA A 384 -29.49 9.23 -13.95
CA ALA A 384 -30.22 8.46 -12.93
C ALA A 384 -31.35 7.61 -13.52
N VAL A 385 -32.12 8.18 -14.47
CA VAL A 385 -33.16 7.45 -15.21
C VAL A 385 -32.52 6.34 -16.05
N GLY A 386 -31.43 6.63 -16.77
CA GLY A 386 -30.70 5.63 -17.55
C GLY A 386 -30.08 4.51 -16.69
N ASP A 387 -29.67 4.80 -15.46
CA ASP A 387 -29.22 3.78 -14.49
C ASP A 387 -30.40 2.88 -14.06
N ILE A 388 -31.56 3.46 -13.75
CA ILE A 388 -32.78 2.71 -13.41
C ILE A 388 -33.20 1.84 -14.59
N GLU A 389 -33.24 2.39 -15.80
CA GLU A 389 -33.57 1.66 -17.03
C GLU A 389 -32.65 0.46 -17.23
N ARG A 390 -31.33 0.64 -17.14
CA ARG A 390 -30.37 -0.45 -17.31
C ARG A 390 -30.53 -1.55 -16.27
N ARG A 391 -30.79 -1.20 -15.00
CA ARG A 391 -31.07 -2.17 -13.92
C ARG A 391 -32.40 -2.91 -14.11
N LEU A 392 -33.32 -2.33 -14.88
CA LEU A 392 -34.56 -2.98 -15.28
C LEU A 392 -34.45 -3.73 -16.61
N GLY A 393 -33.31 -3.67 -17.32
CA GLY A 393 -33.14 -4.29 -18.65
C GLY A 393 -33.80 -3.48 -19.78
N LEU A 394 -34.04 -2.19 -19.57
CA LEU A 394 -34.72 -1.28 -20.48
C LEU A 394 -33.73 -0.28 -21.09
N GLN A 395 -34.10 0.29 -22.23
CA GLN A 395 -33.40 1.42 -22.86
C GLN A 395 -34.41 2.34 -23.55
N TRP A 396 -34.21 3.65 -23.42
CA TRP A 396 -34.93 4.64 -24.23
C TRP A 396 -34.40 4.67 -25.67
N VAL A 397 -35.29 4.47 -26.67
CA VAL A 397 -34.93 4.53 -28.09
C VAL A 397 -35.74 5.62 -28.80
N THR A 398 -35.03 6.63 -29.31
CA THR A 398 -35.56 7.61 -30.24
C THR A 398 -35.39 7.06 -31.65
N ALA A 399 -36.43 6.42 -32.21
CA ALA A 399 -36.36 5.92 -33.57
C ALA A 399 -36.27 7.10 -34.56
N GLN A 400 -35.33 7.04 -35.51
CA GLN A 400 -35.10 8.08 -36.53
C GLN A 400 -36.31 8.37 -37.44
N GLN A 401 -37.42 7.64 -37.30
CA GLN A 401 -38.62 7.73 -38.15
C GLN A 401 -39.93 7.98 -37.39
N SER A 402 -39.93 8.02 -36.06
CA SER A 402 -41.12 8.34 -35.25
C SER A 402 -40.83 9.45 -34.25
N GLU A 403 -41.70 10.47 -34.22
CA GLU A 403 -41.59 11.63 -33.31
C GLU A 403 -41.82 11.26 -31.83
N ILE A 404 -42.22 10.01 -31.56
CA ILE A 404 -42.50 9.50 -30.21
C ILE A 404 -41.36 8.53 -29.85
N GLY A 405 -40.55 8.91 -28.86
CA GLY A 405 -39.59 8.01 -28.23
C GLY A 405 -40.31 6.98 -27.36
N ALA A 406 -39.78 5.76 -27.29
CA ALA A 406 -40.35 4.70 -26.48
C ALA A 406 -39.25 3.91 -25.77
N HIS A 407 -39.57 3.36 -24.59
CA HIS A 407 -38.71 2.36 -23.97
C HIS A 407 -38.80 1.05 -24.78
N SER A 408 -37.66 0.40 -24.92
CA SER A 408 -37.51 -0.92 -25.54
C SER A 408 -36.60 -1.80 -24.68
N SER A 409 -36.55 -3.09 -24.98
CA SER A 409 -35.60 -4.00 -24.34
C SER A 409 -34.16 -3.64 -24.69
N ILE A 410 -33.25 -3.77 -23.72
CA ILE A 410 -31.80 -3.66 -23.97
C ILE A 410 -31.24 -4.84 -24.79
N THR A 411 -31.98 -5.95 -24.91
CA THR A 411 -31.60 -7.11 -25.72
C THR A 411 -31.76 -6.83 -27.21
N PRO A 412 -30.67 -6.87 -28.02
CA PRO A 412 -30.75 -6.60 -29.45
C PRO A 412 -31.66 -7.60 -30.17
N GLY A 413 -32.59 -7.11 -31.00
CA GLY A 413 -33.50 -7.97 -31.77
C GLY A 413 -34.59 -8.65 -30.93
N SER A 414 -34.78 -8.21 -29.69
CA SER A 414 -35.88 -8.62 -28.84
C SER A 414 -37.24 -8.38 -29.53
N LEU A 415 -38.21 -9.27 -29.28
CA LEU A 415 -39.59 -9.11 -29.74
C LEU A 415 -40.29 -7.88 -29.11
N TRP A 416 -39.68 -7.31 -28.08
CA TRP A 416 -40.15 -6.19 -27.28
C TRP A 416 -39.55 -4.88 -27.80
N THR A 417 -40.03 -4.45 -28.97
CA THR A 417 -39.51 -3.28 -29.68
C THR A 417 -40.07 -1.95 -29.18
N SER A 418 -41.23 -1.94 -28.53
CA SER A 418 -41.83 -0.77 -27.85
C SER A 418 -42.79 -1.23 -26.75
N PHE A 419 -42.60 -0.73 -25.53
CA PHE A 419 -43.49 -1.00 -24.39
C PHE A 419 -44.76 -0.13 -24.34
N GLU A 420 -45.06 0.66 -25.38
CA GLU A 420 -46.22 1.57 -25.40
C GLU A 420 -47.56 0.83 -25.19
N HIS A 421 -47.66 -0.42 -25.65
CA HIS A 421 -48.87 -1.24 -25.56
C HIS A 421 -48.63 -2.64 -24.98
N GLN A 422 -47.45 -2.89 -24.42
CA GLN A 422 -47.08 -4.18 -23.87
C GLN A 422 -46.74 -4.02 -22.38
N PRO A 423 -47.32 -4.84 -21.48
CA PRO A 423 -46.98 -4.76 -20.08
C PRO A 423 -45.51 -5.14 -19.88
N LEU A 424 -44.83 -4.46 -18.95
CA LEU A 424 -43.44 -4.76 -18.58
C LEU A 424 -43.27 -6.21 -18.10
N PHE A 425 -44.32 -6.78 -17.50
CA PHE A 425 -44.41 -8.15 -17.04
C PHE A 425 -45.50 -8.87 -17.81
N THR A 426 -45.18 -10.02 -18.42
CA THR A 426 -46.21 -10.93 -18.89
C THR A 426 -46.89 -11.64 -17.71
N ILE A 427 -48.06 -12.24 -17.96
CA ILE A 427 -48.75 -13.10 -16.98
C ILE A 427 -47.87 -14.29 -16.55
N ASP A 428 -46.96 -14.71 -17.44
CA ASP A 428 -46.02 -15.82 -17.22
C ASP A 428 -44.73 -15.37 -16.49
N GLY A 429 -44.58 -14.08 -16.20
CA GLY A 429 -43.41 -13.52 -15.52
C GLY A 429 -42.23 -13.21 -16.44
N ASP A 430 -42.35 -13.48 -17.74
CA ASP A 430 -41.35 -13.09 -18.74
C ASP A 430 -41.32 -11.56 -18.91
N CYS A 431 -40.11 -11.00 -18.89
CA CYS A 431 -39.82 -9.59 -19.07
C CYS A 431 -38.73 -9.39 -20.11
N ALA A 432 -38.85 -8.35 -20.92
CA ALA A 432 -37.81 -8.07 -21.90
C ALA A 432 -36.55 -7.52 -21.24
N GLY A 433 -35.38 -8.05 -21.62
CA GLY A 433 -34.08 -7.54 -21.18
C GLY A 433 -33.56 -8.17 -19.89
N TYR A 434 -34.33 -9.07 -19.26
CA TYR A 434 -33.90 -9.81 -18.06
C TYR A 434 -32.80 -10.83 -18.39
N ASP A 435 -32.77 -11.30 -19.63
CA ASP A 435 -31.74 -12.17 -20.19
C ASP A 435 -30.41 -11.46 -20.47
N ASN A 436 -30.39 -10.11 -20.45
CA ASN A 436 -29.22 -9.33 -20.81
C ASN A 436 -28.25 -9.15 -19.62
N PRO A 437 -26.95 -9.46 -19.79
CA PRO A 437 -25.94 -9.32 -18.72
C PRO A 437 -25.71 -7.87 -18.29
N SER A 438 -26.09 -6.91 -19.13
CA SER A 438 -25.95 -5.48 -18.82
C SER A 438 -26.76 -5.10 -17.58
N ARG A 439 -27.86 -5.79 -17.31
CA ARG A 439 -28.66 -5.63 -16.08
C ARG A 439 -27.88 -6.09 -14.86
N LEU A 440 -27.36 -7.31 -14.88
CA LEU A 440 -26.50 -7.85 -13.82
C LEU A 440 -25.27 -6.96 -13.59
N PHE A 441 -24.63 -6.50 -14.66
CA PHE A 441 -23.45 -5.64 -14.55
C PHE A 441 -23.79 -4.28 -13.93
N SER A 442 -24.91 -3.68 -14.31
CA SER A 442 -25.36 -2.42 -13.72
C SER A 442 -25.69 -2.55 -12.23
N GLU A 443 -26.22 -3.70 -11.80
CA GLU A 443 -26.40 -3.98 -10.37
C GLU A 443 -25.07 -4.21 -9.65
N LEU A 444 -24.09 -4.86 -10.28
CA LEU A 444 -22.74 -5.02 -9.73
C LEU A 444 -22.03 -3.68 -9.50
N GLU A 445 -22.17 -2.72 -10.41
CA GLU A 445 -21.58 -1.38 -10.26
C GLU A 445 -22.14 -0.62 -9.06
N VAL A 446 -23.42 -0.84 -8.72
CA VAL A 446 -24.11 -0.14 -7.62
C VAL A 446 -23.93 -0.86 -6.29
N SER A 447 -24.16 -2.18 -6.29
CA SER A 447 -24.32 -2.98 -5.08
C SER A 447 -23.11 -3.88 -4.79
N GLY A 448 -22.21 -4.11 -5.75
CA GLY A 448 -21.13 -5.10 -5.64
C GLY A 448 -20.06 -4.75 -4.61
N CYS A 449 -19.84 -3.46 -4.34
CA CYS A 449 -18.93 -2.99 -3.29
C CYS A 449 -19.62 -2.87 -1.92
N SER A 450 -20.90 -3.22 -1.82
CA SER A 450 -21.66 -3.10 -0.58
C SER A 450 -21.20 -4.08 0.49
N ARG A 451 -21.41 -3.69 1.75
CA ARG A 451 -21.29 -4.55 2.93
C ARG A 451 -22.65 -5.08 3.42
N SER A 452 -23.75 -4.64 2.83
CA SER A 452 -25.09 -5.09 3.22
C SER A 452 -25.39 -6.48 2.64
N PRO A 453 -25.77 -7.47 3.47
CA PRO A 453 -26.17 -8.78 2.96
C PRO A 453 -27.35 -8.68 1.99
N ASP A 454 -28.27 -7.74 2.23
CA ASP A 454 -29.48 -7.56 1.44
C ASP A 454 -29.15 -7.03 0.03
N GLN A 455 -28.19 -6.10 -0.09
CA GLN A 455 -27.75 -5.57 -1.39
C GLN A 455 -26.92 -6.59 -2.17
N LEU A 456 -26.07 -7.37 -1.49
CA LEU A 456 -25.36 -8.49 -2.14
C LEU A 456 -26.31 -9.63 -2.51
N GLY A 457 -27.37 -9.83 -1.73
CA GLY A 457 -28.44 -10.79 -2.02
C GLY A 457 -29.16 -10.50 -3.34
N GLN A 458 -29.40 -9.23 -3.67
CA GLN A 458 -29.97 -8.83 -4.96
C GLN A 458 -29.10 -9.29 -6.13
N ILE A 459 -27.77 -9.19 -6.01
CA ILE A 459 -26.84 -9.70 -7.03
C ILE A 459 -26.94 -11.22 -7.13
N ALA A 460 -27.02 -11.92 -6.00
CA ALA A 460 -27.19 -13.38 -5.98
C ALA A 460 -28.50 -13.84 -6.64
N GLU A 461 -29.59 -13.11 -6.45
CA GLU A 461 -30.87 -13.35 -7.11
C GLU A 461 -30.76 -13.18 -8.63
N LEU A 462 -30.14 -12.09 -9.10
CA LEU A 462 -29.89 -11.87 -10.54
C LEU A 462 -29.01 -12.96 -11.15
N LEU A 463 -28.00 -13.44 -10.42
CA LEU A 463 -27.16 -14.56 -10.84
C LEU A 463 -27.95 -15.87 -10.94
N HIS A 464 -29.03 -16.04 -10.18
CA HIS A 464 -29.93 -17.19 -10.31
C HIS A 464 -30.76 -17.12 -11.60
N GLU A 465 -31.21 -15.93 -11.98
CA GLU A 465 -32.02 -15.70 -13.19
C GLU A 465 -31.26 -16.01 -14.49
N HIS A 466 -29.94 -15.77 -14.53
CA HIS A 466 -29.14 -15.99 -15.74
C HIS A 466 -28.78 -17.47 -16.02
N ASP A 467 -28.90 -18.36 -15.05
CA ASP A 467 -28.68 -19.83 -15.12
C ASP A 467 -27.50 -20.29 -16.02
N GLY A 468 -26.36 -19.59 -15.97
CA GLY A 468 -25.14 -19.95 -16.71
C GLY A 468 -25.12 -19.53 -18.19
N SER A 469 -26.06 -18.70 -18.65
CA SER A 469 -26.04 -18.13 -20.00
C SER A 469 -24.77 -17.30 -20.21
N GLY A 470 -23.77 -17.85 -20.91
CA GLY A 470 -22.47 -17.18 -20.89
C GLY A 470 -22.23 -16.10 -21.96
N PHE A 471 -21.39 -15.14 -21.57
CA PHE A 471 -21.08 -13.89 -22.25
C PHE A 471 -19.59 -13.80 -22.54
N GLU A 472 -19.22 -13.33 -23.73
CA GLU A 472 -17.81 -13.18 -24.08
C GLU A 472 -17.17 -12.03 -23.29
N VAL A 473 -15.97 -12.27 -22.76
CA VAL A 473 -15.20 -11.31 -21.97
C VAL A 473 -13.79 -11.16 -22.53
N THR A 474 -13.19 -10.00 -22.28
CA THR A 474 -11.81 -9.69 -22.69
C THR A 474 -10.89 -9.68 -21.47
N SER A 475 -9.63 -10.08 -21.66
CA SER A 475 -8.59 -10.03 -20.64
C SER A 475 -7.65 -8.84 -20.86
N HIS A 476 -7.21 -8.22 -19.77
CA HIS A 476 -6.36 -7.01 -19.80
C HIS A 476 -4.87 -7.33 -20.08
N ASN A 477 -4.42 -8.55 -19.86
CA ASN A 477 -3.01 -8.92 -20.01
C ASN A 477 -2.81 -9.82 -21.23
N HIS A 478 -1.68 -9.62 -21.92
CA HIS A 478 -1.14 -10.42 -23.02
C HIS A 478 -1.40 -9.87 -24.43
N SER A 479 -0.62 -8.85 -24.80
CA SER A 479 -0.45 -8.40 -26.18
C SER A 479 0.57 -9.28 -26.94
N THR A 480 0.24 -10.55 -27.22
CA THR A 480 0.91 -11.37 -28.24
C THR A 480 -0.01 -12.50 -28.70
N GLY A 481 -0.08 -12.75 -30.01
CA GLY A 481 -1.11 -13.59 -30.65
C GLY A 481 -1.20 -15.03 -30.14
N GLY A 482 -2.42 -15.59 -30.19
CA GLY A 482 -2.75 -16.95 -29.73
C GLY A 482 -3.57 -17.03 -28.44
N ILE A 483 -4.15 -15.92 -27.98
CA ILE A 483 -4.91 -15.84 -26.73
C ILE A 483 -6.23 -16.61 -26.88
N PRO A 484 -6.60 -17.48 -25.93
CA PRO A 484 -7.92 -18.07 -25.92
C PRO A 484 -9.00 -17.00 -25.71
N ARG A 485 -10.13 -17.16 -26.36
CA ARG A 485 -11.34 -16.39 -26.07
C ARG A 485 -11.89 -16.87 -24.74
N PHE A 486 -12.47 -15.95 -23.98
CA PHE A 486 -13.05 -16.24 -22.68
C PHE A 486 -14.55 -15.97 -22.70
N LYS A 487 -15.31 -16.81 -22.00
CA LYS A 487 -16.75 -16.68 -21.85
C LYS A 487 -17.09 -16.81 -20.37
N TRP A 488 -17.60 -15.73 -19.77
CA TRP A 488 -18.13 -15.75 -18.42
C TRP A 488 -19.53 -16.35 -18.42
N CYS A 489 -19.75 -17.39 -17.63
CA CYS A 489 -21.05 -18.02 -17.43
C CYS A 489 -21.59 -17.59 -16.05
N PRO A 490 -22.40 -16.51 -15.97
CA PRO A 490 -22.95 -16.01 -14.72
C PRO A 490 -23.90 -17.02 -14.11
N GLN A 491 -23.58 -17.40 -12.87
CA GLN A 491 -24.38 -18.35 -12.12
C GLN A 491 -24.14 -18.11 -10.65
N HIS A 492 -25.23 -18.13 -9.87
CA HIS A 492 -25.12 -18.11 -8.43
C HIS A 492 -24.54 -19.45 -7.97
N SER A 493 -23.38 -19.39 -7.32
CA SER A 493 -22.71 -20.56 -6.78
C SER A 493 -22.30 -20.24 -5.34
N PRO A 494 -23.08 -20.70 -4.34
CA PRO A 494 -22.63 -20.71 -2.96
C PRO A 494 -21.24 -21.36 -2.86
N ILE A 495 -20.38 -20.85 -1.99
CA ILE A 495 -19.07 -21.49 -1.80
C ILE A 495 -19.25 -22.66 -0.86
N GLU A 496 -18.86 -23.83 -1.33
CA GLU A 496 -18.63 -24.96 -0.45
C GLU A 496 -17.14 -25.17 -0.30
N PHE A 497 -16.66 -25.21 0.95
CA PHE A 497 -15.31 -25.66 1.22
C PHE A 497 -15.34 -27.17 1.43
N SER A 498 -14.35 -27.89 0.90
CA SER A 498 -14.27 -29.36 0.95
C SER A 498 -14.37 -29.96 2.36
N HIS A 499 -14.01 -29.19 3.39
CA HIS A 499 -14.10 -29.56 4.81
C HIS A 499 -15.40 -29.15 5.51
N SER A 500 -16.30 -28.45 4.82
CA SER A 500 -17.60 -27.98 5.32
C SER A 500 -18.62 -27.91 4.19
N GLN A 501 -19.06 -29.08 3.72
CA GLN A 501 -20.11 -29.17 2.69
C GLN A 501 -21.44 -28.67 3.25
N LEU A 502 -22.11 -27.81 2.50
CA LEU A 502 -23.47 -27.40 2.85
C LEU A 502 -24.41 -28.60 2.66
N PRO A 503 -25.45 -28.77 3.49
CA PRO A 503 -26.47 -29.76 3.22
C PRO A 503 -27.14 -29.41 1.88
N VAL A 504 -27.33 -30.43 1.03
CA VAL A 504 -27.97 -30.40 -0.32
C VAL A 504 -29.35 -29.71 -0.35
N SER A 505 -29.91 -29.45 0.83
CA SER A 505 -31.20 -28.80 1.10
C SER A 505 -31.00 -27.69 2.13
N SER A 506 -30.22 -26.65 1.81
CA SER A 506 -30.32 -25.37 2.51
C SER A 506 -31.58 -24.68 2.01
N ASP A 507 -32.60 -24.61 2.88
CA ASP A 507 -33.86 -23.93 2.62
C ASP A 507 -33.57 -22.48 2.15
N ARG A 508 -34.04 -22.13 0.95
CA ARG A 508 -33.80 -20.84 0.25
C ARG A 508 -34.42 -19.62 0.97
N THR A 509 -34.93 -19.82 2.18
CA THR A 509 -35.62 -18.85 3.04
C THR A 509 -34.72 -18.31 4.15
N GLY A 510 -33.47 -18.78 4.24
CA GLY A 510 -32.48 -18.32 5.20
C GLY A 510 -31.96 -16.91 4.94
N LYS A 511 -31.55 -16.21 6.00
CA LYS A 511 -30.80 -14.95 5.90
C LYS A 511 -29.55 -15.16 5.06
N TRP A 512 -29.20 -14.17 4.22
CA TRP A 512 -27.94 -14.18 3.47
C TRP A 512 -26.74 -14.33 4.40
N THR A 513 -25.98 -15.40 4.21
CA THR A 513 -24.71 -15.69 4.88
C THR A 513 -23.54 -15.49 3.91
N PRO A 514 -22.30 -15.29 4.40
CA PRO A 514 -21.13 -15.20 3.53
C PRO A 514 -20.98 -16.39 2.58
N THR A 515 -21.29 -17.59 3.06
CA THR A 515 -21.24 -18.83 2.27
C THR A 515 -22.29 -18.83 1.16
N SER A 516 -23.55 -18.48 1.48
CA SER A 516 -24.63 -18.41 0.48
C SER A 516 -24.43 -17.28 -0.53
N LEU A 517 -23.74 -16.20 -0.15
CA LEU A 517 -23.39 -15.09 -1.05
C LEU A 517 -22.16 -15.38 -1.91
N GLY A 518 -21.43 -16.47 -1.62
CA GLY A 518 -20.21 -16.80 -2.33
C GLY A 518 -19.07 -15.82 -2.06
N LEU A 519 -18.86 -15.43 -0.80
CA LEU A 519 -17.77 -14.51 -0.43
C LEU A 519 -16.43 -15.22 -0.16
N ILE A 520 -15.40 -14.82 -0.89
CA ILE A 520 -14.04 -15.39 -0.83
C ILE A 520 -13.07 -14.33 -0.33
N TRP A 521 -12.20 -14.71 0.61
CA TRP A 521 -11.07 -13.89 1.03
C TRP A 521 -9.77 -14.49 0.50
N ALA A 522 -9.06 -13.73 -0.33
CA ALA A 522 -7.75 -14.13 -0.84
C ALA A 522 -6.64 -13.35 -0.10
N ARG A 523 -5.87 -14.05 0.73
CA ARG A 523 -4.76 -13.48 1.51
C ARG A 523 -3.41 -13.81 0.88
N PRO A 524 -2.46 -12.88 0.81
CA PRO A 524 -1.17 -13.16 0.21
C PRO A 524 -0.41 -14.22 1.03
N LEU A 525 0.24 -15.15 0.32
CA LEU A 525 1.03 -16.23 0.91
C LEU A 525 2.52 -15.96 0.67
N ILE A 526 3.31 -15.86 1.73
CA ILE A 526 4.76 -15.66 1.65
C ILE A 526 5.45 -16.81 2.36
N ASN A 527 6.26 -17.58 1.64
CA ASN A 527 6.95 -18.78 2.15
C ASN A 527 6.01 -19.80 2.84
N GLY A 528 4.77 -19.95 2.36
CA GLY A 528 3.78 -20.83 2.96
C GLY A 528 3.10 -20.28 4.21
N ILE A 529 3.41 -19.05 4.62
CA ILE A 529 2.78 -18.36 5.75
C ILE A 529 1.78 -17.35 5.23
N VAL A 530 0.53 -17.50 5.68
CA VAL A 530 -0.54 -16.55 5.38
C VAL A 530 -0.24 -15.23 6.06
N GLN A 531 -0.20 -14.15 5.31
CA GLN A 531 0.06 -12.83 5.87
C GLN A 531 -1.22 -12.28 6.53
N GLU A 532 -1.07 -11.77 7.75
CA GLU A 532 -2.14 -11.07 8.47
C GLU A 532 -2.35 -9.64 7.97
N ARG A 533 -1.31 -9.02 7.39
CA ARG A 533 -1.33 -7.67 6.83
C ARG A 533 -0.70 -7.66 5.45
N GLY A 534 -1.24 -6.85 4.54
CA GLY A 534 -0.81 -6.74 3.14
C GLY A 534 -2.01 -6.79 2.20
N LYS A 535 -1.80 -6.61 0.89
CA LYS A 535 -2.87 -6.56 -0.13
C LYS A 535 -3.70 -7.86 -0.15
N SER A 536 -4.79 -7.88 0.58
CA SER A 536 -5.78 -8.95 0.59
C SER A 536 -6.93 -8.55 -0.33
N PHE A 537 -7.63 -9.54 -0.87
CA PHE A 537 -8.75 -9.29 -1.77
C PHE A 537 -10.03 -9.91 -1.22
N HIS A 538 -11.10 -9.13 -1.30
CA HIS A 538 -12.43 -9.51 -0.86
C HIS A 538 -13.32 -9.68 -2.08
N PHE A 539 -13.70 -10.92 -2.35
CA PHE A 539 -14.36 -11.30 -3.59
C PHE A 539 -15.78 -11.81 -3.34
N MET A 540 -16.66 -11.56 -4.31
CA MET A 540 -17.95 -12.26 -4.44
C MET A 540 -17.91 -13.12 -5.71
N GLN A 541 -18.24 -14.40 -5.63
CA GLN A 541 -18.29 -15.30 -6.78
C GLN A 541 -19.49 -14.95 -7.68
N LEU A 542 -19.21 -14.81 -8.98
CA LEU A 542 -20.19 -14.44 -10.01
C LEU A 542 -20.43 -15.55 -11.06
N GLY A 543 -19.80 -16.72 -10.92
CA GLY A 543 -19.98 -17.85 -11.83
C GLY A 543 -18.65 -18.44 -12.32
N SER A 544 -18.68 -19.15 -13.44
CA SER A 544 -17.52 -19.82 -14.04
C SER A 544 -16.98 -19.07 -15.26
N LEU A 545 -15.73 -19.36 -15.62
CA LEU A 545 -15.14 -18.90 -16.86
C LEU A 545 -14.85 -20.10 -17.76
N ASP A 546 -15.33 -20.04 -18.99
CA ASP A 546 -14.98 -20.96 -20.07
C ASP A 546 -13.93 -20.32 -20.97
N MET A 547 -13.12 -21.16 -21.62
CA MET A 547 -12.11 -20.74 -22.58
C MET A 547 -12.23 -21.48 -23.92
N GLN A 548 -11.77 -20.85 -24.99
CA GLN A 548 -11.72 -21.40 -26.35
C GLN A 548 -10.43 -20.95 -27.05
N TYR A 549 -9.52 -21.88 -27.37
CA TYR A 549 -8.25 -21.54 -28.04
C TYR A 549 -8.44 -21.22 -29.52
N ASN A 550 -9.28 -21.99 -30.21
CA ASN A 550 -9.61 -21.76 -31.62
C ASN A 550 -11.11 -21.50 -31.80
N PRO A 551 -11.54 -20.58 -32.68
CA PRO A 551 -12.96 -20.31 -32.93
C PRO A 551 -13.79 -21.52 -33.34
N ASN A 552 -13.13 -22.55 -33.88
CA ASN A 552 -13.75 -23.80 -34.34
C ASN A 552 -13.84 -24.88 -33.26
N GLU A 553 -13.23 -24.69 -32.09
CA GLU A 553 -13.28 -25.62 -30.97
C GLU A 553 -14.50 -25.37 -30.09
N ARG A 554 -14.88 -26.34 -29.27
CA ARG A 554 -15.95 -26.14 -28.27
C ARG A 554 -15.39 -25.38 -27.08
N TRP A 555 -16.22 -24.51 -26.49
CA TRP A 555 -15.94 -23.93 -25.17
C TRP A 555 -15.61 -25.03 -24.17
N GLN A 556 -14.50 -24.87 -23.45
CA GLN A 556 -14.06 -25.77 -22.39
C GLN A 556 -14.00 -25.02 -21.06
N PRO A 557 -14.26 -25.70 -19.94
CA PRO A 557 -14.09 -25.11 -18.62
C PRO A 557 -12.63 -24.67 -18.42
N SER A 558 -12.43 -23.43 -17.97
CA SER A 558 -11.07 -22.89 -17.86
C SER A 558 -10.34 -23.25 -16.56
N GLY A 559 -11.08 -23.74 -15.57
CA GLY A 559 -10.65 -23.86 -14.18
C GLY A 559 -10.61 -22.54 -13.39
N TYR A 560 -11.02 -21.42 -14.02
CA TYR A 560 -11.22 -20.14 -13.34
C TYR A 560 -12.70 -19.95 -12.97
N ILE A 561 -12.92 -19.30 -11.82
CA ILE A 561 -14.22 -18.70 -11.46
C ILE A 561 -14.16 -17.19 -11.69
N VAL A 562 -15.28 -16.59 -12.04
CA VAL A 562 -15.41 -15.14 -12.13
C VAL A 562 -15.79 -14.59 -10.77
N VAL A 563 -15.11 -13.52 -10.34
CA VAL A 563 -15.30 -12.88 -9.05
C VAL A 563 -15.39 -11.36 -9.19
N TRP A 564 -16.17 -10.74 -8.31
CA TRP A 564 -16.22 -9.28 -8.13
C TRP A 564 -15.34 -8.86 -6.96
N ASP A 565 -14.38 -7.97 -7.21
CA ASP A 565 -13.61 -7.30 -6.16
C ASP A 565 -14.49 -6.27 -5.46
N ARG A 566 -14.87 -6.59 -4.22
CA ARG A 566 -15.77 -5.77 -3.40
C ARG A 566 -15.09 -4.50 -2.87
N GLN A 567 -13.76 -4.45 -2.85
CA GLN A 567 -13.02 -3.28 -2.37
C GLN A 567 -12.76 -2.27 -3.49
N PHE A 568 -12.51 -2.76 -4.71
CA PHE A 568 -12.09 -1.94 -5.85
C PHE A 568 -13.15 -1.82 -6.96
N GLY A 569 -14.19 -2.65 -6.96
CA GLY A 569 -15.30 -2.57 -7.92
C GLY A 569 -14.93 -3.07 -9.31
N HIS A 570 -14.21 -4.19 -9.39
CA HIS A 570 -13.70 -4.73 -10.65
C HIS A 570 -13.93 -6.23 -10.76
N MET A 571 -14.13 -6.70 -11.98
CA MET A 571 -14.27 -8.12 -12.28
C MET A 571 -12.89 -8.76 -12.48
N ASN A 572 -12.68 -9.89 -11.81
CA ASN A 572 -11.48 -10.71 -11.92
C ASN A 572 -11.87 -12.18 -12.14
N ALA A 573 -10.92 -12.99 -12.58
CA ALA A 573 -11.04 -14.42 -12.71
C ALA A 573 -9.98 -15.08 -11.83
N LEU A 574 -10.42 -15.96 -10.92
CA LEU A 574 -9.61 -16.62 -9.91
C LEU A 574 -9.42 -18.09 -10.28
N PHE A 575 -8.19 -18.59 -10.37
CA PHE A 575 -7.94 -19.99 -10.71
C PHE A 575 -8.21 -20.89 -9.49
N VAL A 576 -9.19 -21.79 -9.59
CA VAL A 576 -9.56 -22.71 -8.50
C VAL A 576 -9.30 -24.17 -8.83
N GLY A 577 -8.90 -24.49 -10.07
CA GLY A 577 -8.62 -25.85 -10.52
C GLY A 577 -9.73 -26.43 -11.41
N THR A 578 -9.64 -27.71 -11.74
CA THR A 578 -10.51 -28.35 -12.76
C THR A 578 -11.93 -28.67 -12.28
N ASP A 579 -12.17 -28.64 -10.98
CA ASP A 579 -13.48 -28.94 -10.39
C ASP A 579 -14.18 -27.63 -10.01
N HIS A 580 -15.16 -27.24 -10.83
CA HIS A 580 -15.96 -26.04 -10.59
C HIS A 580 -17.03 -26.31 -9.53
N GLY A 581 -16.94 -25.66 -8.36
CA GLY A 581 -18.00 -25.63 -7.35
C GLY A 581 -17.49 -25.72 -5.92
N VAL A 582 -16.64 -26.69 -5.61
CA VAL A 582 -16.01 -26.82 -4.28
C VAL A 582 -14.65 -26.16 -4.33
N ILE A 583 -14.49 -25.07 -3.58
CA ILE A 583 -13.20 -24.39 -3.46
C ILE A 583 -12.48 -25.01 -2.26
N ASP A 584 -11.25 -25.49 -2.44
CA ASP A 584 -10.45 -25.94 -1.31
C ASP A 584 -9.96 -24.74 -0.48
N ARG A 585 -10.14 -24.79 0.84
CA ARG A 585 -9.44 -23.85 1.73
C ARG A 585 -7.95 -24.14 1.66
N GLY A 586 -7.15 -23.11 1.46
CA GLY A 586 -5.72 -23.29 1.45
C GLY A 586 -4.99 -22.49 0.38
N PRO A 587 -3.72 -22.82 0.13
CA PRO A 587 -2.93 -22.18 -0.91
C PRO A 587 -3.54 -22.46 -2.28
N MET A 588 -3.62 -21.43 -3.11
CA MET A 588 -4.09 -21.56 -4.48
C MET A 588 -3.21 -22.50 -5.30
N PRO A 589 -3.80 -23.20 -6.29
CA PRO A 589 -3.03 -24.04 -7.18
C PRO A 589 -1.97 -23.23 -7.96
N SER A 590 -0.73 -23.69 -7.94
CA SER A 590 0.41 -23.01 -8.59
C SER A 590 0.52 -23.29 -10.10
N ASN A 591 -0.33 -24.16 -10.65
CA ASN A 591 -0.35 -24.58 -12.05
C ASN A 591 -1.33 -23.75 -12.91
N ALA A 592 -1.66 -22.53 -12.49
CA ALA A 592 -2.59 -21.65 -13.19
C ALA A 592 -2.02 -21.22 -14.57
N PRO A 593 -2.71 -21.51 -15.69
CA PRO A 593 -2.16 -21.31 -17.03
C PRO A 593 -1.96 -19.83 -17.40
N PHE A 594 -2.75 -18.93 -16.83
CA PHE A 594 -2.72 -17.48 -17.09
C PHE A 594 -2.42 -16.67 -15.82
N GLY A 595 -1.78 -17.30 -14.85
CA GLY A 595 -1.60 -16.74 -13.51
C GLY A 595 -2.80 -16.95 -12.60
N THR A 596 -2.57 -16.72 -11.32
CA THR A 596 -3.49 -17.05 -10.22
C THR A 596 -4.76 -16.20 -10.23
N ILE A 597 -4.62 -14.91 -10.58
CA ILE A 597 -5.74 -13.99 -10.81
C ILE A 597 -5.57 -13.32 -12.17
N LEU A 598 -6.62 -13.37 -12.98
CA LEU A 598 -6.71 -12.80 -14.32
C LEU A 598 -7.75 -11.68 -14.33
N ARG A 599 -7.39 -10.44 -14.67
CA ARG A 599 -8.37 -9.36 -14.80
C ARG A 599 -9.18 -9.54 -16.09
N ILE A 600 -10.50 -9.49 -15.97
CA ILE A 600 -11.44 -9.66 -17.10
C ILE A 600 -12.44 -8.50 -17.13
N ARG A 601 -13.01 -8.22 -18.30
CA ARG A 601 -14.02 -7.19 -18.48
C ARG A 601 -14.97 -7.52 -19.63
N LEU A 602 -16.15 -6.90 -19.60
CA LEU A 602 -17.05 -6.90 -20.75
C LEU A 602 -16.48 -6.01 -21.87
N PRO A 603 -16.70 -6.34 -23.15
CA PRO A 603 -16.10 -5.63 -24.29
C PRO A 603 -16.39 -4.12 -24.38
N HIS A 604 -17.44 -3.65 -23.70
CA HIS A 604 -17.94 -2.28 -23.81
C HIS A 604 -17.44 -1.34 -22.70
N ILE A 605 -16.48 -1.77 -21.86
CA ILE A 605 -16.05 -1.02 -20.67
C ILE A 605 -14.59 -0.54 -20.82
N PRO A 606 -14.31 0.77 -20.64
CA PRO A 606 -12.96 1.33 -20.77
C PRO A 606 -11.99 0.83 -19.68
N ASP A 607 -10.69 0.84 -19.99
CA ASP A 607 -9.63 0.36 -19.09
C ASP A 607 -9.39 1.31 -17.91
N SER A 608 -9.15 0.74 -16.73
CA SER A 608 -8.59 1.43 -15.57
C SER A 608 -7.22 0.83 -15.26
N GLU A 609 -6.16 1.63 -15.41
CA GLU A 609 -4.79 1.18 -15.22
C GLU A 609 -4.43 1.14 -13.72
N HIS A 610 -3.91 -0.02 -13.30
CA HIS A 610 -2.92 -0.28 -12.23
C HIS A 610 -3.28 -1.55 -11.47
N TRP A 611 -2.52 -2.62 -11.75
CA TRP A 611 -2.56 -3.84 -10.96
C TRP A 611 -1.17 -4.44 -10.87
N SER A 612 -0.76 -4.87 -9.68
CA SER A 612 0.49 -5.58 -9.43
C SER A 612 0.16 -7.01 -9.01
N SER A 613 0.56 -8.01 -9.82
CA SER A 613 0.39 -9.43 -9.50
C SER A 613 1.19 -9.80 -8.25
N ALA A 614 0.53 -10.33 -7.23
CA ALA A 614 1.16 -11.27 -6.33
C ALA A 614 0.77 -12.67 -6.81
N ASP A 615 1.74 -13.58 -6.89
CA ASP A 615 1.52 -14.84 -7.61
C ASP A 615 0.91 -15.95 -6.74
N HIS A 616 0.85 -15.76 -5.41
CA HIS A 616 0.42 -16.80 -4.46
C HIS A 616 -0.52 -16.24 -3.39
N PHE A 617 -1.72 -16.81 -3.31
CA PHE A 617 -2.71 -16.48 -2.29
C PHE A 617 -3.18 -17.74 -1.56
N HIS A 618 -3.69 -17.52 -0.35
CA HIS A 618 -4.46 -18.46 0.44
C HIS A 618 -5.93 -18.05 0.37
N LEU A 619 -6.80 -18.98 -0.02
CA LEU A 619 -8.25 -18.76 -0.08
C LEU A 619 -8.91 -19.20 1.22
N ASP A 620 -9.79 -18.33 1.72
CA ASP A 620 -10.60 -18.57 2.91
C ASP A 620 -12.02 -18.02 2.71
N LEU A 621 -12.93 -18.33 3.63
CA LEU A 621 -14.24 -17.68 3.68
C LEU A 621 -14.04 -16.22 4.11
N ASP A 622 -14.60 -15.25 3.39
CA ASP A 622 -14.63 -13.87 3.84
C ASP A 622 -15.68 -13.72 4.95
N PRO A 623 -15.28 -13.47 6.21
CA PRO A 623 -16.22 -13.39 7.31
C PRO A 623 -16.99 -12.07 7.32
N SER A 624 -16.56 -11.06 6.53
CA SER A 624 -17.07 -9.68 6.45
C SER A 624 -18.02 -9.35 7.62
N LEU A 625 -17.42 -8.97 8.75
CA LEU A 625 -18.02 -8.89 10.09
C LEU A 625 -19.36 -8.12 10.12
N ASP A 626 -19.53 -7.14 9.23
CA ASP A 626 -20.73 -6.31 9.08
C ASP A 626 -21.97 -7.09 8.61
N LEU A 627 -21.81 -8.29 8.03
CA LEU A 627 -22.92 -9.17 7.65
C LEU A 627 -23.59 -9.85 8.87
N TYR A 628 -22.93 -9.83 10.02
CA TYR A 628 -23.41 -10.44 11.27
C TYR A 628 -23.92 -9.41 12.28
N SER A 629 -23.73 -8.11 12.06
CA SER A 629 -24.21 -7.04 12.93
C SER A 629 -25.53 -6.44 12.42
N ARG A 630 -26.64 -6.90 13.00
CA ARG A 630 -27.85 -6.08 13.20
C ARG A 630 -28.02 -5.83 14.68
#